data_AF-A0A210PDG5-F1
#
_entry.id   AF-A0A210PDG5-F1
#
_cell.length_a   1.000
_cell.length_b   1.000
_cell.length_c   1.000
_cell.angle_alpha   90.00
_cell.angle_beta   90.00
_cell.angle_gamma   90.00
#
_symmetry.space_group_name_H-M   'P 1'
#
loop_
_entity.id
_entity.type
_entity.pdbx_description
1 polymer ?
#
loop_
_entity_poly.entity_id
_entity_poly.type
_entity_poly.pdbx_seq_one_letter_code
_entity_poly.pdbx_strand_id
1 'polypeptide(L)'
;MSSSELLCVLFVSRACWPYGSMMCKVTPYLQGVSVCASVNTLAAIALDRYLAICYTLNYKLTGKIARVVMGCVWAFALCIMIPWAVYYQHDQYRSSIQAIYICRLVWPSQVSGKFFLAGIFLVCYTIPLLLIVVCYALIGLRVWNRNAPGIFKSNGIIHKSKVKVIKMLLVVVILFGLSWLPLYAVNLKIVFSPPSLTDMNTVTILYDYLVPVSQWLGLANSGINPLIYCLFSRKIRTRIKVMVTCNETQEFKRQFRKFSSTKYVSVDYTNGHVTLRTHGTEKERRTRSLKSLNNVYD
;
A
#
# COMPACT_ATOMS: atom_id res chain seq x y z
N MET A 1 -3.99 36.35 13.89
CA MET A 1 -4.65 35.94 12.65
C MET A 1 -5.30 37.19 12.06
N SER A 2 -4.69 37.77 11.03
CA SER A 2 -5.20 39.00 10.42
C SER A 2 -6.46 38.69 9.60
N SER A 3 -7.30 39.70 9.36
CA SER A 3 -8.53 39.59 8.56
C SER A 3 -8.29 39.01 7.15
N SER A 4 -7.06 39.14 6.62
CA SER A 4 -6.61 38.54 5.37
C SER A 4 -6.44 37.02 5.43
N GLU A 5 -5.98 36.47 6.56
CA GLU A 5 -5.80 35.03 6.74
C GLU A 5 -7.15 34.32 6.94
N LEU A 6 -8.08 34.96 7.65
CA LEU A 6 -9.45 34.48 7.82
C LEU A 6 -10.20 34.40 6.48
N LEU A 7 -10.02 35.38 5.58
CA LEU A 7 -10.61 35.32 4.23
C LEU A 7 -9.99 34.23 3.35
N CYS A 8 -8.68 33.98 3.42
CA CYS A 8 -8.06 32.85 2.72
C CYS A 8 -8.52 31.48 3.24
N VAL A 9 -8.78 31.37 4.54
CA VAL A 9 -9.29 30.14 5.16
C VAL A 9 -10.79 29.94 4.92
N LEU A 10 -11.58 31.02 4.83
CA LEU A 10 -13.01 30.95 4.50
C LEU A 10 -13.28 30.66 3.02
N PHE A 11 -12.33 30.99 2.13
CA PHE A 11 -12.32 30.61 0.71
C PHE A 11 -11.28 29.49 0.45
N VAL A 12 -11.44 28.32 1.07
CA VAL A 12 -10.66 27.08 0.77
C VAL A 12 -10.62 26.73 -0.73
N SER A 13 -11.49 27.36 -1.54
CA SER A 13 -11.62 27.24 -2.99
C SER A 13 -10.81 28.22 -3.83
N ARG A 14 -10.10 29.20 -3.25
CA ARG A 14 -9.17 30.07 -4.01
C ARG A 14 -7.73 29.70 -3.70
N ALA A 15 -6.87 29.76 -4.71
CA ALA A 15 -5.44 29.39 -4.75
C ALA A 15 -4.51 30.14 -3.77
N CYS A 16 -4.96 30.45 -2.55
CA CYS A 16 -4.20 31.13 -1.52
C CYS A 16 -3.40 30.12 -0.66
N TRP A 17 -2.14 30.45 -0.36
CA TRP A 17 -1.25 29.65 0.46
C TRP A 17 -0.81 30.43 1.72
N PRO A 18 -1.46 30.23 2.87
CA PRO A 18 -1.15 30.99 4.09
C PRO A 18 0.04 30.41 4.88
N TYR A 19 0.50 29.19 4.57
CA TYR A 19 1.46 28.43 5.40
C TYR A 19 2.93 28.84 5.20
N GLY A 20 3.18 29.89 4.42
CA GLY A 20 4.51 30.42 4.14
C GLY A 20 5.37 29.55 3.21
N SER A 21 6.59 30.04 2.95
CA SER A 21 7.50 29.49 1.94
C SER A 21 7.97 28.06 2.23
N MET A 22 8.28 27.75 3.49
CA MET A 22 8.76 26.41 3.86
C MET A 22 7.71 25.35 3.56
N MET A 23 6.46 25.57 3.99
CA MET A 23 5.38 24.62 3.74
C MET A 23 5.02 24.54 2.25
N CYS A 24 5.14 25.64 1.49
CA CYS A 24 4.91 25.63 0.04
C CYS A 24 5.85 24.65 -0.69
N LYS A 25 7.07 24.46 -0.19
CA LYS A 25 8.02 23.49 -0.76
C LYS A 25 7.82 22.09 -0.18
N VAL A 26 7.65 21.99 1.14
CA VAL A 26 7.60 20.72 1.87
C VAL A 26 6.34 19.92 1.53
N THR A 27 5.17 20.56 1.48
CA THR A 27 3.89 19.85 1.26
C THR A 27 3.85 19.11 -0.08
N PRO A 28 4.05 19.75 -1.24
CA PRO A 28 4.02 19.05 -2.52
C PRO A 28 5.17 18.04 -2.64
N TYR A 29 6.36 18.35 -2.10
CA TYR A 29 7.49 17.43 -2.09
C TYR A 29 7.17 16.13 -1.34
N LEU A 30 6.72 16.22 -0.08
CA LEU A 30 6.38 15.04 0.73
C LEU A 30 5.20 14.28 0.15
N GLN A 31 4.22 14.98 -0.44
CA GLN A 31 3.14 14.34 -1.18
C GLN A 31 3.69 13.48 -2.33
N GLY A 32 4.58 14.03 -3.16
CA GLY A 32 5.22 13.28 -4.25
C GLY A 32 6.01 12.08 -3.76
N VAL A 33 6.85 12.27 -2.73
CA VAL A 33 7.65 11.19 -2.13
C VAL A 33 6.73 10.07 -1.63
N SER A 34 5.66 10.41 -0.93
CA SER A 34 4.70 9.46 -0.38
C SER A 34 4.04 8.62 -1.48
N VAL A 35 3.60 9.26 -2.58
CA VAL A 35 2.96 8.57 -3.73
C VAL A 35 3.93 7.63 -4.41
N CYS A 36 5.13 8.13 -4.72
CA CYS A 36 6.18 7.35 -5.38
C CYS A 36 6.60 6.15 -4.53
N ALA A 37 6.85 6.36 -3.23
CA ALA A 37 7.21 5.28 -2.32
C ALA A 37 6.07 4.24 -2.19
N SER A 38 4.82 4.69 -2.12
CA SER A 38 3.65 3.82 -1.98
C SER A 38 3.49 2.87 -3.17
N VAL A 39 3.49 3.38 -4.41
CA VAL A 39 3.29 2.52 -5.58
C VAL A 39 4.47 1.57 -5.81
N ASN A 40 5.70 2.03 -5.58
CA ASN A 40 6.89 1.18 -5.70
C ASN A 40 6.91 0.10 -4.62
N THR A 41 6.39 0.39 -3.42
CA THR A 41 6.18 -0.62 -2.37
C THR A 41 5.13 -1.65 -2.81
N LEU A 42 4.01 -1.22 -3.41
CA LEU A 42 3.01 -2.14 -3.96
C LEU A 42 3.59 -3.03 -5.07
N ALA A 43 4.46 -2.47 -5.92
CA ALA A 43 5.17 -3.22 -6.95
C ALA A 43 6.14 -4.26 -6.36
N ALA A 44 6.93 -3.88 -5.35
CA ALA A 44 7.78 -4.81 -4.63
C ALA A 44 6.99 -5.94 -3.97
N ILE A 45 5.83 -5.63 -3.37
CA ILE A 45 4.93 -6.64 -2.79
C ILE A 45 4.38 -7.57 -3.88
N ALA A 46 3.95 -7.04 -5.02
CA ALA A 46 3.44 -7.86 -6.13
C ALA A 46 4.52 -8.80 -6.68
N LEU A 47 5.75 -8.31 -6.80
CA LEU A 47 6.89 -9.11 -7.24
C LEU A 47 7.25 -10.22 -6.24
N ASP A 48 7.29 -9.92 -4.93
CA ASP A 48 7.48 -10.95 -3.88
C ASP A 48 6.41 -12.05 -3.98
N ARG A 49 5.15 -11.66 -4.17
CA ARG A 49 4.04 -12.61 -4.33
C ARG A 49 4.18 -13.44 -5.59
N TYR A 50 4.62 -12.83 -6.69
CA TYR A 50 4.88 -13.53 -7.95
C TYR A 50 6.00 -14.56 -7.78
N LEU A 51 7.16 -14.15 -7.26
CA LEU A 51 8.29 -15.04 -7.04
C LEU A 51 7.93 -16.22 -6.13
N ALA A 52 7.26 -15.96 -5.00
CA ALA A 52 6.87 -17.00 -4.05
C ALA A 52 5.83 -18.01 -4.58
N ILE A 53 5.01 -17.65 -5.58
CA ILE A 53 3.96 -18.52 -6.13
C ILE A 53 4.41 -19.22 -7.41
N CYS A 54 5.08 -18.48 -8.31
CA CYS A 54 5.47 -18.98 -9.62
C CYS A 54 6.81 -19.72 -9.58
N TYR A 55 7.76 -19.24 -8.78
CA TYR A 55 9.09 -19.82 -8.60
C TYR A 55 9.20 -20.49 -7.22
N THR A 56 8.68 -21.70 -7.10
CA THR A 56 8.67 -22.50 -5.86
C THR A 56 10.03 -23.15 -5.51
N LEU A 57 11.17 -22.65 -5.99
CA LEU A 57 12.49 -23.14 -5.62
C LEU A 57 13.28 -22.06 -4.84
N ASN A 58 13.59 -22.36 -3.58
CA ASN A 58 14.54 -21.67 -2.67
C ASN A 58 14.38 -20.16 -2.40
N TYR A 59 13.46 -19.43 -3.04
CA TYR A 59 13.23 -18.02 -2.75
C TYR A 59 12.51 -17.84 -1.40
N LYS A 60 13.21 -17.26 -0.42
CA LYS A 60 12.64 -16.77 0.84
C LYS A 60 13.03 -15.31 1.01
N LEU A 61 12.07 -14.40 0.88
CA LEU A 61 12.29 -12.99 1.21
C LEU A 61 12.60 -12.88 2.71
N THR A 62 13.87 -12.67 3.03
CA THR A 62 14.30 -12.46 4.42
C THR A 62 14.00 -11.03 4.84
N GLY A 63 13.82 -10.79 6.14
CA GLY A 63 13.63 -9.43 6.67
C GLY A 63 14.80 -8.49 6.40
N LYS A 64 16.00 -9.01 6.14
CA LYS A 64 17.16 -8.22 5.69
C LYS A 64 16.94 -7.71 4.26
N ILE A 65 16.59 -8.59 3.33
CA ILE A 65 16.31 -8.22 1.93
C ILE A 65 15.14 -7.24 1.87
N ALA A 66 14.05 -7.50 2.61
CA ALA A 66 12.91 -6.60 2.64
C ALA A 66 13.28 -5.19 3.12
N ARG A 67 14.11 -5.06 4.17
CA ARG A 67 14.59 -3.75 4.64
C ARG A 67 15.45 -3.03 3.61
N VAL A 68 16.34 -3.75 2.92
CA VAL A 68 17.16 -3.18 1.83
C VAL A 68 16.27 -2.67 0.71
N VAL A 69 15.32 -3.49 0.23
CA VAL A 69 14.37 -3.11 -0.83
C VAL A 69 13.57 -1.86 -0.43
N MET A 70 13.05 -1.81 0.79
CA MET A 70 12.33 -0.63 1.29
C MET A 70 13.24 0.59 1.37
N GLY A 71 14.49 0.44 1.85
CA GLY A 71 15.48 1.51 1.86
C GLY A 71 15.73 2.08 0.46
N CYS A 72 15.90 1.20 -0.54
CA CYS A 72 16.05 1.60 -1.94
C CYS A 72 14.83 2.35 -2.49
N VAL A 73 13.61 1.85 -2.21
CA VAL A 73 12.36 2.50 -2.64
C VAL A 73 12.24 3.91 -2.07
N TRP A 74 12.52 4.09 -0.78
CA TRP A 74 12.47 5.40 -0.14
C TRP A 74 13.56 6.33 -0.63
N ALA A 75 14.81 5.86 -0.74
CA ALA A 75 15.91 6.65 -1.28
C ALA A 75 15.59 7.12 -2.71
N PHE A 76 15.09 6.22 -3.56
CA PHE A 76 14.66 6.55 -4.91
C PHE A 76 13.55 7.62 -4.92
N ALA A 77 12.51 7.44 -4.10
CA ALA A 77 11.39 8.38 -4.01
C ALA A 77 11.82 9.78 -3.52
N LEU A 78 12.70 9.82 -2.51
CA LEU A 78 13.27 11.08 -2.00
C LEU A 78 14.08 11.78 -3.08
N CYS A 79 14.96 11.07 -3.77
CA CYS A 79 15.84 11.65 -4.80
C CYS A 79 15.07 12.16 -6.02
N ILE A 80 14.14 11.36 -6.56
CA ILE A 80 13.44 11.73 -7.80
C ILE A 80 12.49 12.92 -7.62
N MET A 81 12.02 13.16 -6.39
CA MET A 81 11.09 14.26 -6.08
C MET A 81 11.79 15.58 -5.72
N ILE A 82 13.13 15.61 -5.59
CA ILE A 82 13.90 16.82 -5.26
C ILE A 82 13.50 18.05 -6.09
N PRO A 83 13.28 17.95 -7.43
CA PRO A 83 12.89 19.12 -8.22
C PRO A 83 11.61 19.80 -7.74
N TRP A 84 10.65 19.08 -7.16
CA TRP A 84 9.48 19.73 -6.55
C TRP A 84 9.86 20.59 -5.34
N ALA A 85 10.79 20.16 -4.49
CA ALA A 85 11.25 20.99 -3.37
C ALA A 85 11.99 22.27 -3.86
N VAL A 86 12.64 22.21 -5.02
CA VAL A 86 13.41 23.33 -5.59
C VAL A 86 12.50 24.33 -6.31
N TYR A 87 11.59 23.84 -7.16
CA TYR A 87 10.85 24.67 -8.12
C TYR A 87 9.48 25.14 -7.63
N TYR A 88 8.96 24.63 -6.50
CA TYR A 88 7.82 25.27 -5.86
C TYR A 88 8.23 26.61 -5.22
N GLN A 89 7.52 27.67 -5.60
CA GLN A 89 7.79 29.03 -5.17
C GLN A 89 6.58 29.62 -4.45
N HIS A 90 6.87 30.40 -3.41
CA HIS A 90 5.89 31.13 -2.62
C HIS A 90 5.92 32.59 -3.09
N ASP A 91 4.97 32.91 -3.96
CA ASP A 91 4.88 34.20 -4.63
C ASP A 91 3.80 35.06 -3.98
N GLN A 92 3.98 36.38 -4.04
CA GLN A 92 2.96 37.34 -3.62
C GLN A 92 2.32 37.97 -4.86
N TYR A 93 1.03 37.74 -5.05
CA TYR A 93 0.23 38.41 -6.07
C TYR A 93 -0.45 39.64 -5.45
N ARG A 94 -0.08 40.83 -5.90
CA ARG A 94 -0.77 42.08 -5.51
C ARG A 94 -1.92 42.34 -6.47
N SER A 95 -3.15 42.15 -5.99
CA SER A 95 -4.33 42.71 -6.63
C SER A 95 -4.52 44.17 -6.19
N SER A 96 -5.32 44.93 -6.92
CA SER A 96 -5.65 46.34 -6.66
C SER A 96 -6.29 46.59 -5.29
N ILE A 97 -6.76 45.54 -4.62
CA ILE A 97 -7.47 45.60 -3.34
C ILE A 97 -6.68 44.90 -2.21
N GLN A 98 -5.84 43.89 -2.51
CA GLN A 98 -5.11 43.12 -1.49
C GLN A 98 -3.93 42.30 -2.05
N ALA A 99 -2.95 42.03 -1.18
CA ALA A 99 -1.89 41.05 -1.44
C ALA A 99 -2.35 39.62 -1.08
N ILE A 100 -2.26 38.69 -2.02
CA ILE A 100 -2.57 37.27 -1.85
C ILE A 100 -1.29 36.46 -2.04
N TYR A 101 -1.01 35.55 -1.12
CA TYR A 101 0.12 34.62 -1.23
C TYR A 101 -0.31 33.36 -1.96
N ILE A 102 0.49 32.92 -2.93
CA ILE A 102 0.21 31.72 -3.72
C ILE A 102 1.43 30.79 -3.70
N CYS A 103 1.16 29.48 -3.79
CA CYS A 103 2.19 28.47 -3.92
C CYS A 103 2.07 27.83 -5.30
N ARG A 104 3.06 28.06 -6.16
CA ARG A 104 3.02 27.60 -7.55
C ARG A 104 4.34 26.97 -7.98
N LEU A 105 4.23 26.01 -8.88
CA LEU A 105 5.36 25.34 -9.50
C LEU A 105 5.88 26.20 -10.66
N VAL A 106 7.13 26.66 -10.57
CA VAL A 106 7.76 27.52 -11.57
C VAL A 106 8.99 26.83 -12.13
N TRP A 107 8.86 26.28 -13.33
CA TRP A 107 9.97 25.63 -14.04
C TRP A 107 10.85 26.67 -14.75
N PRO A 108 12.18 26.45 -14.82
CA PRO A 108 13.10 27.36 -15.52
C PRO A 108 12.88 27.34 -17.03
N SER A 109 12.37 26.23 -17.57
CA SER A 109 11.92 26.13 -18.95
C SER A 109 10.68 25.23 -19.04
N GLN A 110 9.82 25.49 -20.03
CA GLN A 110 8.65 24.64 -20.30
C GLN A 110 9.03 23.21 -20.67
N VAL A 111 10.18 23.05 -21.31
CA VAL A 111 10.73 21.75 -21.71
C VAL A 111 11.11 20.93 -20.47
N SER A 112 11.79 21.55 -19.50
CA SER A 112 12.16 20.90 -18.23
C SER A 112 10.93 20.42 -17.46
N GLY A 113 9.88 21.26 -17.38
CA GLY A 113 8.63 20.88 -16.69
C GLY A 113 7.91 19.72 -17.38
N LYS A 114 7.85 19.72 -18.71
CA LYS A 114 7.30 18.61 -19.53
C LYS A 114 8.03 17.30 -19.27
N PHE A 115 9.36 17.29 -19.41
CA PHE A 115 10.16 16.09 -19.23
C PHE A 115 10.09 15.56 -17.80
N PHE A 116 10.16 16.43 -16.81
CA PHE A 116 10.06 16.02 -15.41
C PHE A 116 8.71 15.38 -15.12
N LEU A 117 7.60 16.05 -15.48
CA LEU A 117 6.26 15.53 -15.20
C LEU A 117 5.98 14.22 -15.96
N ALA A 118 6.37 14.14 -17.24
CA ALA A 118 6.25 12.91 -18.02
C ALA A 118 7.11 11.78 -17.43
N GLY A 119 8.33 12.09 -16.98
CA GLY A 119 9.23 11.16 -16.31
C GLY A 119 8.63 10.62 -15.01
N ILE A 120 8.07 11.49 -14.16
CA ILE A 120 7.35 11.06 -12.94
C ILE A 120 6.13 10.21 -13.28
N PHE A 121 5.32 10.61 -14.26
CA PHE A 121 4.16 9.82 -14.68
C PHE A 121 4.56 8.43 -15.20
N LEU A 122 5.68 8.32 -15.89
CA LEU A 122 6.17 7.04 -16.40
C LEU A 122 6.79 6.20 -15.28
N VAL A 123 7.78 6.73 -14.58
CA VAL A 123 8.62 5.98 -13.63
C VAL A 123 7.95 5.82 -12.26
N CYS A 124 7.23 6.83 -11.78
CA CYS A 124 6.60 6.82 -10.47
C CYS A 124 5.12 6.43 -10.50
N TYR A 125 4.57 6.06 -11.65
CA TYR A 125 3.16 5.65 -11.75
C TYR A 125 2.97 4.51 -12.77
N THR A 126 3.27 4.74 -14.05
CA THR A 126 2.94 3.78 -15.13
C THR A 126 3.74 2.48 -15.04
N ILE A 127 5.08 2.55 -14.97
CA ILE A 127 5.95 1.37 -14.91
C ILE A 127 5.65 0.50 -13.67
N PRO A 128 5.57 1.05 -12.43
CA PRO A 128 5.19 0.29 -11.26
C PRO A 128 3.81 -0.38 -11.40
N LEU A 129 2.81 0.33 -11.92
CA LEU A 129 1.47 -0.24 -12.13
C LEU A 129 1.47 -1.37 -13.16
N LEU A 130 2.17 -1.21 -14.28
CA LEU A 130 2.29 -2.27 -15.28
C LEU A 130 2.98 -3.50 -14.70
N LEU A 131 4.08 -3.33 -13.95
CA LEU A 131 4.75 -4.42 -13.26
C LEU A 131 3.78 -5.16 -12.33
N ILE A 132 2.98 -4.44 -11.55
CA ILE A 132 1.99 -5.03 -10.66
C ILE A 132 0.94 -5.84 -11.44
N VAL A 133 0.38 -5.26 -12.51
CA VAL A 133 -0.63 -5.91 -13.36
C VAL A 133 -0.06 -7.19 -13.97
N VAL A 134 1.14 -7.14 -14.53
CA VAL A 134 1.84 -8.29 -15.12
C VAL A 134 2.09 -9.37 -14.07
N CYS A 135 2.63 -9.01 -12.90
CA CYS A 135 2.87 -9.96 -11.81
C CYS A 135 1.57 -10.69 -11.41
N TYR A 136 0.46 -9.96 -11.22
CA TYR A 136 -0.81 -10.58 -10.84
C TYR A 136 -1.47 -11.37 -11.97
N ALA A 137 -1.33 -10.94 -13.23
CA ALA A 137 -1.80 -11.70 -14.38
C ALA A 137 -1.06 -13.05 -14.48
N LEU A 138 0.27 -13.05 -14.37
CA LEU A 138 1.07 -14.27 -14.39
C LEU A 138 0.76 -15.21 -13.21
N ILE A 139 0.54 -14.66 -12.02
CA ILE A 139 0.05 -15.44 -10.87
C ILE A 139 -1.30 -16.08 -11.20
N GLY A 140 -2.24 -15.31 -11.77
CA GLY A 140 -3.56 -15.79 -12.18
C GLY A 140 -3.48 -16.94 -13.18
N LEU A 141 -2.68 -16.78 -14.24
CA LEU A 141 -2.43 -17.80 -15.26
C LEU A 141 -1.82 -19.07 -14.65
N ARG A 142 -0.83 -18.93 -13.77
CA ARG A 142 -0.18 -20.07 -13.09
C ARG A 142 -1.16 -20.83 -12.21
N VAL A 143 -2.04 -20.11 -11.50
CA VAL A 143 -3.08 -20.71 -10.65
C VAL A 143 -4.14 -21.41 -11.49
N TRP A 144 -4.55 -20.82 -12.62
CA TRP A 144 -5.53 -21.40 -13.54
C TRP A 144 -5.02 -22.68 -14.21
N ASN A 145 -3.79 -22.67 -14.75
CA ASN A 145 -3.20 -23.84 -15.42
C ASN A 145 -2.96 -25.02 -14.48
N ARG A 146 -2.78 -24.78 -13.17
CA ARG A 146 -2.70 -25.86 -12.16
C ARG A 146 -4.05 -26.46 -11.76
N ASN A 147 -5.16 -25.78 -12.09
CA ASN A 147 -6.52 -26.27 -11.84
C ASN A 147 -7.12 -27.02 -13.05
N ALA A 148 -6.34 -27.27 -14.11
CA ALA A 148 -6.75 -28.16 -15.21
C ALA A 148 -7.11 -29.56 -14.66
N PRO A 149 -8.17 -30.21 -15.16
CA PRO A 149 -8.81 -31.34 -14.47
C PRO A 149 -7.96 -32.61 -14.61
N GLY A 150 -7.48 -33.15 -13.48
CA GLY A 150 -6.84 -34.47 -13.48
C GLY A 150 -6.12 -34.94 -12.21
N ILE A 151 -5.63 -34.06 -11.32
CA ILE A 151 -4.69 -34.52 -10.25
C ILE A 151 -4.98 -33.87 -8.88
N PHE A 152 -5.44 -34.72 -7.94
CA PHE A 152 -5.55 -34.62 -6.46
C PHE A 152 -6.01 -33.31 -5.78
N LYS A 153 -7.26 -33.35 -5.29
CA LYS A 153 -8.02 -32.32 -4.57
C LYS A 153 -7.67 -32.15 -3.05
N SER A 154 -6.43 -32.33 -2.63
CA SER A 154 -6.06 -32.20 -1.19
C SER A 154 -5.68 -30.76 -0.77
N ASN A 155 -5.19 -29.92 -1.69
CA ASN A 155 -4.59 -28.60 -1.36
C ASN A 155 -5.56 -27.39 -1.43
N GLY A 156 -6.87 -27.61 -1.60
CA GLY A 156 -7.84 -26.57 -1.97
C GLY A 156 -8.05 -25.43 -0.94
N ILE A 157 -7.85 -25.69 0.36
CA ILE A 157 -8.10 -24.71 1.43
C ILE A 157 -6.97 -23.66 1.53
N ILE A 158 -5.71 -24.09 1.34
CA ILE A 158 -4.53 -23.21 1.35
C ILE A 158 -4.54 -22.31 0.10
N HIS A 159 -4.95 -22.85 -1.06
CA HIS A 159 -5.04 -22.10 -2.31
C HIS A 159 -6.13 -21.02 -2.28
N LYS A 160 -7.35 -21.35 -1.79
CA LYS A 160 -8.45 -20.38 -1.63
C LYS A 160 -8.06 -19.19 -0.74
N SER A 161 -7.26 -19.43 0.30
CA SER A 161 -6.77 -18.38 1.21
C SER A 161 -5.73 -17.46 0.55
N LYS A 162 -4.85 -17.99 -0.30
CA LYS A 162 -3.84 -17.20 -1.03
C LYS A 162 -4.46 -16.37 -2.17
N VAL A 163 -5.42 -16.92 -2.91
CA VAL A 163 -6.16 -16.20 -3.96
C VAL A 163 -6.95 -15.01 -3.41
N LYS A 164 -7.51 -15.15 -2.20
CA LYS A 164 -8.21 -14.04 -1.54
C LYS A 164 -7.30 -12.84 -1.27
N VAL A 165 -6.06 -13.08 -0.86
CA VAL A 165 -5.07 -12.02 -0.63
C VAL A 165 -4.68 -11.34 -1.95
N ILE A 166 -4.51 -12.10 -3.03
CA ILE A 166 -4.24 -11.55 -4.37
C ILE A 166 -5.40 -10.67 -4.86
N LYS A 167 -6.64 -11.15 -4.71
CA LYS A 167 -7.84 -10.40 -5.11
C LYS A 167 -7.98 -9.09 -4.33
N MET A 168 -7.63 -9.11 -3.04
CA MET A 168 -7.55 -7.90 -2.22
C MET A 168 -6.47 -6.95 -2.73
N LEU A 169 -5.26 -7.45 -3.02
CA LEU A 169 -4.16 -6.62 -3.50
C LEU A 169 -4.46 -6.01 -4.88
N LEU A 170 -5.14 -6.72 -5.77
CA LEU A 170 -5.63 -6.17 -7.04
C LEU A 170 -6.59 -5.00 -6.83
N VAL A 171 -7.51 -5.09 -5.87
CA VAL A 171 -8.43 -3.99 -5.53
C VAL A 171 -7.66 -2.77 -5.03
N VAL A 172 -6.64 -2.96 -4.17
CA VAL A 172 -5.76 -1.86 -3.72
C VAL A 172 -5.12 -1.15 -4.91
N VAL A 173 -4.61 -1.91 -5.86
CA VAL A 173 -3.86 -1.37 -7.01
C VAL A 173 -4.76 -0.62 -7.98
N ILE A 174 -5.97 -1.14 -8.24
CA ILE A 174 -6.95 -0.45 -9.08
C ILE A 174 -7.36 0.87 -8.44
N LEU A 175 -7.65 0.87 -7.13
CA LEU A 175 -8.03 2.08 -6.42
C LEU A 175 -6.87 3.09 -6.34
N PHE A 176 -5.64 2.62 -6.16
CA PHE A 176 -4.45 3.46 -6.25
C PHE A 176 -4.30 4.10 -7.64
N GLY A 177 -4.39 3.29 -8.71
CA GLY A 177 -4.29 3.80 -10.08
C GLY A 177 -5.38 4.85 -10.36
N LEU A 178 -6.64 4.49 -10.14
CA LEU A 178 -7.77 5.37 -10.45
C LEU A 178 -7.81 6.64 -9.59
N SER A 179 -7.28 6.62 -8.36
CA SER A 179 -7.26 7.81 -7.51
C SER A 179 -6.25 8.87 -7.94
N TRP A 180 -5.08 8.44 -8.44
CA TRP A 180 -4.02 9.35 -8.87
C TRP A 180 -4.06 9.70 -10.36
N LEU A 181 -4.73 8.88 -11.18
CA LEU A 181 -4.84 9.11 -12.63
C LEU A 181 -5.40 10.49 -12.99
N PRO A 182 -6.50 11.00 -12.39
CA PRO A 182 -7.05 12.31 -12.76
C PRO A 182 -6.06 13.44 -12.51
N LEU A 183 -5.29 13.35 -11.42
CA LEU A 183 -4.30 14.37 -11.08
C LEU A 183 -3.15 14.38 -12.10
N TYR A 184 -2.63 13.21 -12.48
CA TYR A 184 -1.61 13.12 -13.52
C TYR A 184 -2.14 13.57 -14.88
N ALA A 185 -3.37 13.19 -15.25
CA ALA A 185 -3.99 13.57 -16.51
C ALA A 185 -4.19 15.09 -16.62
N VAL A 186 -4.72 15.74 -15.58
CA VAL A 186 -4.91 17.19 -15.56
C VAL A 186 -3.57 17.93 -15.60
N ASN A 187 -2.57 17.49 -14.83
CA ASN A 187 -1.25 18.12 -14.86
C ASN A 187 -0.54 17.93 -16.21
N LEU A 188 -0.66 16.75 -16.84
CA LEU A 188 -0.13 16.53 -18.18
C LEU A 188 -0.85 17.42 -19.20
N LYS A 189 -2.18 17.53 -19.13
CA LYS A 189 -2.93 18.46 -19.98
C LYS A 189 -2.41 19.89 -19.84
N ILE A 190 -2.28 20.40 -18.61
CA ILE A 190 -1.80 21.77 -18.33
C ILE A 190 -0.40 22.00 -18.90
N VAL A 191 0.49 21.02 -18.76
CA VAL A 191 1.90 21.17 -19.16
C VAL A 191 2.09 21.02 -20.67
N PHE A 192 1.36 20.11 -21.33
CA PHE A 192 1.46 19.87 -22.76
C PHE A 192 0.59 20.82 -23.60
N SER A 193 -0.56 21.24 -23.07
CA SER A 193 -1.52 22.15 -23.69
C SER A 193 -1.98 23.19 -22.66
N PRO A 194 -1.13 24.18 -22.35
CA PRO A 194 -1.46 25.21 -21.37
C PRO A 194 -2.68 26.02 -21.85
N PRO A 195 -3.65 26.31 -20.97
CA PRO A 195 -4.83 27.06 -21.34
C PRO A 195 -4.45 28.49 -21.76
N SER A 196 -5.10 29.00 -22.80
CA SER A 196 -5.01 30.41 -23.16
C SER A 196 -5.56 31.27 -22.02
N LEU A 197 -4.80 32.29 -21.61
CA LEU A 197 -5.20 33.19 -20.51
C LEU A 197 -6.47 34.01 -20.82
N THR A 198 -6.90 34.02 -22.09
CA THR A 198 -8.14 34.65 -22.55
C THR A 198 -9.38 33.78 -22.32
N ASP A 199 -9.22 32.46 -22.19
CA ASP A 199 -10.32 31.53 -21.92
C ASP A 199 -10.46 31.30 -20.40
N MET A 200 -11.07 32.28 -19.75
CA MET A 200 -11.29 32.27 -18.30
C MET A 200 -12.13 31.06 -17.86
N ASN A 201 -13.06 30.58 -18.69
CA ASN A 201 -13.89 29.43 -18.35
C ASN A 201 -13.05 28.15 -18.23
N THR A 202 -12.17 27.90 -19.20
CA THR A 202 -11.25 26.75 -19.14
C THR A 202 -10.27 26.86 -17.97
N VAL A 203 -9.74 28.05 -17.68
CA VAL A 203 -8.84 28.27 -16.54
C VAL A 203 -9.57 27.98 -15.22
N THR A 204 -10.77 28.52 -15.03
CA THR A 204 -11.60 28.28 -13.84
C THR A 204 -11.91 26.78 -13.67
N ILE A 205 -12.40 26.11 -14.72
CA ILE A 205 -12.71 24.68 -14.65
C ILE A 205 -11.47 23.85 -14.26
N LEU A 206 -10.31 24.16 -14.84
CA LEU A 206 -9.08 23.41 -14.55
C LEU A 206 -8.58 23.65 -13.13
N TYR A 207 -8.36 24.90 -12.73
CA TYR A 207 -7.65 25.23 -11.50
C TYR A 207 -8.56 25.31 -10.27
N ASP A 208 -9.83 25.72 -10.41
CA ASP A 208 -10.74 25.87 -9.27
C ASP A 208 -11.53 24.58 -8.97
N TYR A 209 -11.68 23.68 -9.96
CA TYR A 209 -12.47 22.46 -9.82
C TYR A 209 -11.65 21.18 -10.07
N LEU A 210 -11.10 21.00 -11.28
CA LEU A 210 -10.50 19.72 -11.66
C LEU A 210 -9.24 19.40 -10.87
N VAL A 211 -8.34 20.36 -10.68
CA VAL A 211 -7.11 20.16 -9.89
C VAL A 211 -7.45 19.82 -8.43
N PRO A 212 -8.24 20.62 -7.69
CA PRO A 212 -8.61 20.29 -6.31
C PRO A 212 -9.32 18.95 -6.16
N VAL A 213 -10.31 18.65 -7.01
CA VAL A 213 -11.04 17.37 -6.98
C VAL A 213 -10.10 16.20 -7.24
N SER A 214 -9.20 16.34 -8.22
CA SER A 214 -8.20 15.31 -8.52
C SER A 214 -7.20 15.11 -7.39
N GLN A 215 -6.78 16.19 -6.72
CA GLN A 215 -5.92 16.12 -5.54
C GLN A 215 -6.63 15.41 -4.38
N TRP A 216 -7.90 15.74 -4.12
CA TRP A 216 -8.70 15.10 -3.08
C TRP A 216 -8.86 13.61 -3.34
N LEU A 217 -9.12 13.22 -4.59
CA LEU A 217 -9.21 11.83 -4.97
C LEU A 217 -7.89 11.08 -4.72
N GLY A 218 -6.76 11.67 -5.10
CA GLY A 218 -5.44 11.11 -4.83
C GLY A 218 -5.17 10.94 -3.33
N LEU A 219 -5.48 11.96 -2.53
CA LEU A 219 -5.30 11.93 -1.07
C LEU A 219 -6.17 10.87 -0.38
N ALA A 220 -7.38 10.60 -0.90
CA ALA A 220 -8.27 9.58 -0.38
C ALA A 220 -7.66 8.16 -0.41
N ASN A 221 -6.68 7.90 -1.29
CA ASN A 221 -5.96 6.64 -1.38
C ASN A 221 -5.39 6.16 -0.03
N SER A 222 -4.89 7.07 0.80
CA SER A 222 -4.35 6.73 2.13
C SER A 222 -5.41 6.19 3.07
N GLY A 223 -6.64 6.72 3.03
CA GLY A 223 -7.77 6.30 3.86
C GLY A 223 -8.45 5.01 3.37
N ILE A 224 -8.31 4.71 2.08
CA ILE A 224 -8.87 3.50 1.45
C ILE A 224 -8.15 2.24 1.93
N ASN A 225 -6.84 2.32 2.22
CA ASN A 225 -6.03 1.17 2.60
C ASN A 225 -6.62 0.40 3.81
N PRO A 226 -6.85 1.00 5.00
CA PRO A 226 -7.53 0.33 6.12
C PRO A 226 -8.89 -0.27 5.76
N LEU A 227 -9.71 0.43 4.96
CA LEU A 227 -11.04 -0.04 4.55
C LEU A 227 -10.94 -1.33 3.73
N ILE A 228 -10.00 -1.42 2.78
CA ILE A 228 -9.77 -2.63 1.99
C ILE A 228 -9.33 -3.78 2.90
N TYR A 229 -8.40 -3.53 3.82
CA TYR A 229 -7.95 -4.56 4.75
C TYR A 229 -9.08 -5.04 5.66
N CYS A 230 -9.96 -4.14 6.12
CA CYS A 230 -11.16 -4.49 6.88
C CYS A 230 -12.14 -5.34 6.05
N LEU A 231 -12.41 -4.99 4.80
CA LEU A 231 -13.37 -5.74 3.99
C LEU A 231 -12.84 -7.14 3.63
N PHE A 232 -11.57 -7.25 3.23
CA PHE A 232 -11.04 -8.47 2.62
C PHE A 232 -10.23 -9.36 3.57
N SER A 233 -9.58 -8.83 4.61
CA SER A 233 -8.79 -9.63 5.57
C SER A 233 -9.61 -10.01 6.80
N ARG A 234 -10.05 -11.28 6.85
CA ARG A 234 -10.75 -11.82 8.04
C ARG A 234 -9.88 -11.75 9.29
N LYS A 235 -8.56 -11.97 9.16
CA LYS A 235 -7.59 -11.90 10.28
C LYS A 235 -7.53 -10.50 10.89
N ILE A 236 -7.59 -9.46 10.06
CA ILE A 236 -7.56 -8.06 10.52
C ILE A 236 -8.90 -7.70 11.15
N ARG A 237 -10.04 -8.08 10.54
CA ARG A 237 -11.36 -7.92 11.17
C ARG A 237 -11.46 -8.55 12.54
N THR A 238 -10.95 -9.77 12.71
CA THR A 238 -10.95 -10.43 14.01
C THR A 238 -10.10 -9.67 15.03
N ARG A 239 -8.91 -9.18 14.64
CA ARG A 239 -8.05 -8.39 15.53
C ARG A 239 -8.65 -7.03 15.92
N ILE A 240 -9.26 -6.32 14.96
CA ILE A 240 -9.96 -5.06 15.22
C ILE A 240 -11.16 -5.31 16.12
N LYS A 241 -11.96 -6.36 15.85
CA LYS A 241 -13.06 -6.73 16.74
C LYS A 241 -12.57 -7.00 18.16
N VAL A 242 -11.49 -7.78 18.34
CA VAL A 242 -10.93 -8.09 19.66
C VAL A 242 -10.46 -6.82 20.40
N MET A 243 -9.80 -5.88 19.70
CA MET A 243 -9.42 -4.59 20.28
C MET A 243 -10.64 -3.74 20.66
N VAL A 244 -11.63 -3.63 19.76
CA VAL A 244 -12.82 -2.79 19.93
C VAL A 244 -13.78 -3.36 20.98
N THR A 245 -13.88 -4.68 21.10
CA THR A 245 -14.73 -5.33 22.12
C THR A 245 -14.00 -5.55 23.45
N CYS A 246 -12.76 -5.06 23.62
CA CYS A 246 -11.92 -5.28 24.81
C CYS A 246 -11.92 -6.72 25.33
N ASN A 247 -12.02 -7.71 24.44
CA ASN A 247 -12.14 -9.11 24.81
C ASN A 247 -10.74 -9.74 24.86
N GLU A 248 -9.84 -9.10 25.61
CA GLU A 248 -8.48 -9.59 25.85
C GLU A 248 -8.53 -10.74 26.86
N THR A 249 -8.68 -11.99 26.44
CA THR A 249 -8.15 -13.10 27.27
C THR A 249 -8.06 -14.48 26.62
N GLN A 250 -8.87 -14.83 25.62
CA GLN A 250 -8.94 -16.24 25.17
C GLN A 250 -8.27 -16.56 23.83
N GLU A 251 -8.37 -15.71 22.79
CA GLU A 251 -7.81 -16.04 21.47
C GLU A 251 -6.28 -15.98 21.40
N PHE A 252 -5.65 -15.00 22.07
CA PHE A 252 -4.18 -14.86 22.09
C PHE A 252 -3.51 -16.07 22.78
N LYS A 253 -4.09 -16.55 23.89
CA LYS A 253 -3.66 -17.78 24.59
C LYS A 253 -3.88 -19.05 23.75
N ARG A 254 -4.86 -19.08 22.85
CA ARG A 254 -5.15 -20.23 21.98
C ARG A 254 -4.19 -20.30 20.79
N GLN A 255 -3.76 -19.16 20.25
CA GLN A 255 -2.84 -19.08 19.13
C GLN A 255 -1.39 -19.40 19.54
N PHE A 256 -0.95 -18.97 20.74
CA PHE A 256 0.35 -19.38 21.30
C PHE A 256 0.40 -20.86 21.72
N ARG A 257 -0.69 -21.41 22.26
CA ARG A 257 -0.79 -22.86 22.56
C ARG A 257 -0.66 -23.74 21.31
N LYS A 258 -1.15 -23.27 20.15
CA LYS A 258 -0.99 -23.97 18.86
C LYS A 258 0.43 -23.92 18.30
N PHE A 259 1.23 -22.92 18.66
CA PHE A 259 2.62 -22.79 18.19
C PHE A 259 3.62 -23.55 19.09
N SER A 260 3.23 -23.88 20.34
CA SER A 260 4.07 -24.60 21.30
C SER A 260 3.91 -26.13 21.26
N SER A 261 3.03 -26.69 20.42
CA SER A 261 2.84 -28.14 20.29
C SER A 261 3.31 -28.63 18.92
N THR A 262 4.62 -28.75 18.76
CA THR A 262 5.20 -29.57 17.69
C THR A 262 5.08 -31.02 18.14
N LYS A 263 3.95 -31.69 17.86
CA LYS A 263 3.90 -33.16 17.92
C LYS A 263 4.73 -33.67 16.76
N TYR A 264 5.88 -34.26 17.04
CA TYR A 264 6.66 -34.98 16.03
C TYR A 264 6.27 -36.46 16.09
N VAL A 265 6.11 -37.04 14.90
CA VAL A 265 5.75 -38.44 14.70
C VAL A 265 7.02 -39.16 14.28
N SER A 266 7.45 -40.16 15.05
CA SER A 266 8.51 -41.08 14.65
C SER A 266 7.88 -42.33 14.04
N VAL A 267 8.53 -42.86 13.00
CA VAL A 267 8.13 -44.08 12.31
C VAL A 267 9.10 -45.17 12.73
N ASP A 268 8.62 -46.17 13.47
CA ASP A 268 9.42 -47.34 13.86
C ASP A 268 9.09 -48.52 12.94
N TYR A 269 10.13 -49.14 12.41
CA TYR A 269 10.06 -50.36 11.60
C TYR A 269 10.50 -51.54 12.46
N THR A 270 9.57 -52.40 12.86
CA THR A 270 9.88 -53.65 13.56
C THR A 270 9.16 -54.80 12.86
N ASN A 271 9.90 -55.86 12.52
CA ASN A 271 9.40 -57.09 11.89
C ASN A 271 8.47 -56.86 10.68
N GLY A 272 8.83 -55.94 9.78
CA GLY A 272 8.07 -55.65 8.57
C GLY A 272 6.76 -54.88 8.79
N HIS A 273 6.41 -54.52 10.03
CA HIS A 273 5.23 -53.73 10.36
C HIS A 273 5.63 -52.28 10.68
N VAL A 274 4.94 -51.32 10.04
CA VAL A 274 5.16 -49.89 10.27
C VAL A 274 4.25 -49.43 11.40
N THR A 275 4.83 -48.90 12.49
CA THR A 275 4.06 -48.31 13.58
C THR A 275 4.39 -46.83 13.76
N LEU A 276 3.35 -45.99 13.85
CA LEU A 276 3.47 -44.53 14.01
C LEU A 276 3.35 -44.17 15.49
N ARG A 277 4.42 -43.66 16.10
CA ARG A 277 4.41 -43.17 17.50
C ARG A 277 4.40 -41.65 17.54
N THR A 278 3.40 -41.09 18.23
CA THR A 278 3.26 -39.63 18.43
C THR A 278 3.87 -39.24 19.77
N HIS A 279 4.92 -38.42 19.77
CA HIS A 279 5.53 -37.91 20.99
C HIS A 279 4.94 -36.54 21.36
N GLY A 280 4.27 -36.46 22.51
CA GLY A 280 3.82 -35.22 23.13
C GLY A 280 4.90 -34.62 24.05
N THR A 281 4.94 -33.30 24.20
CA THR A 281 5.90 -32.65 25.11
C THR A 281 5.63 -33.02 26.57
N GLU A 282 6.70 -33.10 27.35
CA GLU A 282 6.80 -33.62 28.73
C GLU A 282 5.76 -33.06 29.73
N LYS A 283 5.22 -31.87 29.43
CA LYS A 283 4.14 -31.21 30.19
C LYS A 283 2.82 -32.01 30.15
N GLU A 284 2.50 -32.68 29.05
CA GLU A 284 1.29 -33.53 28.89
C GLU A 284 1.41 -34.88 29.64
N ARG A 285 2.64 -35.42 29.77
CA ARG A 285 2.90 -36.65 30.57
C ARG A 285 2.71 -36.38 32.06
N ARG A 286 3.16 -35.24 32.57
CA ARG A 286 2.99 -34.86 33.98
C ARG A 286 1.52 -34.68 34.37
N THR A 287 0.69 -34.12 33.47
CA THR A 287 -0.76 -33.96 33.71
C THR A 287 -1.53 -35.29 33.65
N ARG A 288 -1.09 -36.25 32.82
CA ARG A 288 -1.67 -37.60 32.79
C ARG A 288 -1.24 -38.46 33.98
N SER A 289 0.02 -38.36 34.40
CA SER A 289 0.52 -39.05 35.61
C SER A 289 -0.11 -38.51 36.90
N LEU A 290 -0.34 -37.19 37.00
CA LEU A 290 -1.09 -36.61 38.12
C LEU A 290 -2.58 -37.02 38.12
N LYS A 291 -3.20 -37.17 36.93
CA LYS A 291 -4.57 -37.72 36.83
C LYS A 291 -4.66 -39.21 37.13
N SER A 292 -3.62 -40.00 36.84
CA SER A 292 -3.62 -41.43 37.20
C SER A 292 -3.34 -41.65 38.70
N LEU A 293 -2.57 -40.77 39.34
CA LEU A 293 -2.32 -40.82 40.78
C LEU A 293 -3.55 -40.41 41.60
N ASN A 294 -4.37 -39.47 41.11
CA ASN A 294 -5.62 -39.09 41.77
C ASN A 294 -6.76 -40.11 41.60
N ASN A 295 -6.66 -41.06 40.67
CA ASN A 295 -7.66 -42.12 40.47
C ASN A 295 -7.35 -43.42 41.25
N VAL A 296 -6.32 -43.41 42.11
CA VAL A 296 -5.94 -44.57 42.94
C VAL A 296 -6.34 -44.36 44.42
N TYR A 297 -6.87 -43.18 44.77
CA TYR A 297 -7.31 -42.82 46.14
C TYR A 297 -8.78 -42.40 46.22
N ASP A 298 -9.60 -42.76 45.23
CA ASP A 298 -11.07 -42.74 45.27
C ASP A 298 -11.60 -44.16 44.98
#